data_AF-A0A699ZQ90-F1
#
_entry.id   AF-A0A699ZQ90-F1
#
_cell.length_a   1.000
_cell.length_b   1.000
_cell.length_c   1.000
_cell.angle_alpha   90.00
_cell.angle_beta   90.00
_cell.angle_gamma   90.00
#
_symmetry.space_group_name_H-M   'P 1'
#
loop_
_entity.id
_entity.type
_entity.pdbx_description
1 polymer ?
#
loop_
_entity_poly.entity_id
_entity_poly.type
_entity_poly.pdbx_seq_one_letter_code
_entity_poly.pdbx_strand_id
1 'polypeptide(L)'
;MRLATPQEHQATPRPSQDGAADIETRNRAQAEAIHKAQCLVLYEDLASDLRSGLEAVASLDGELQHLLAQVTDAVGGSSAVAKDRVFPMFDRLGALHQALMEELRLLVVRQRLADDLASLTGGYVTLLQVIEC
;
A
#
# COMPACT_ATOMS: atom_id res chain seq x y z
N MET A 1 63.21 55.54 23.50
CA MET A 1 61.75 55.48 23.67
C MET A 1 61.18 54.67 22.51
N ARG A 2 60.96 53.36 22.70
CA ARG A 2 60.44 52.46 21.66
C ARG A 2 58.92 52.45 21.77
N LEU A 3 58.22 52.95 20.75
CA LEU A 3 56.77 52.89 20.66
C LEU A 3 56.35 51.47 20.29
N ALA A 4 55.42 50.94 21.07
CA ALA A 4 54.91 49.58 20.99
C ALA A 4 53.96 49.41 19.79
N THR A 5 54.14 48.33 19.04
CA THR A 5 53.06 47.68 18.28
C THR A 5 52.17 46.88 19.24
N PRO A 6 50.84 46.94 19.07
CA PRO A 6 50.07 45.71 19.23
C PRO A 6 48.89 45.53 18.26
N GLN A 7 48.85 44.31 17.71
CA GLN A 7 47.69 43.46 17.43
C GLN A 7 46.65 43.88 16.37
N GLU A 8 46.88 43.36 15.15
CA GLU A 8 45.82 42.99 14.21
C GLU A 8 44.80 42.08 14.90
N HIS A 9 43.60 42.61 15.16
CA HIS A 9 42.42 41.80 15.41
C HIS A 9 42.00 41.15 14.08
N GLN A 10 42.41 39.90 13.86
CA GLN A 10 41.73 39.02 12.92
C GLN A 10 40.31 38.77 13.42
N ALA A 11 39.35 39.55 12.91
CA ALA A 11 37.95 39.20 13.00
C ALA A 11 37.73 37.96 12.12
N THR A 12 37.52 36.81 12.76
CA THR A 12 37.00 35.60 12.13
C THR A 12 35.74 35.97 11.33
N PRO A 13 35.60 35.57 10.05
CA PRO A 13 34.38 35.84 9.31
C PRO A 13 33.23 35.13 10.02
N ARG A 14 32.26 35.90 10.53
CA ARG A 14 30.98 35.33 10.96
C ARG A 14 30.34 34.69 9.73
N PRO A 15 29.85 33.44 9.81
CA PRO A 15 29.06 32.89 8.71
C PRO A 15 27.90 33.85 8.45
N SER A 16 27.82 34.35 7.22
CA SER A 16 26.76 35.23 6.76
C SER A 16 25.41 34.55 7.00
N GLN A 17 24.48 35.24 7.66
CA GLN A 17 23.14 34.73 7.97
C GLN A 17 22.40 34.21 6.72
N ASP A 18 22.73 34.76 5.55
CA ASP A 18 22.19 34.32 4.25
C ASP A 18 22.58 32.88 3.89
N GLY A 19 23.80 32.44 4.21
CA GLY A 19 24.24 31.07 3.93
C GLY A 19 23.58 30.03 4.84
N ALA A 20 23.13 30.41 6.04
CA ALA A 20 22.42 29.53 6.95
C ALA A 20 20.96 29.30 6.50
N ALA A 21 20.30 30.34 5.96
CA ALA A 21 18.95 30.24 5.41
C ALA A 21 18.89 29.38 4.15
N ASP A 22 19.91 29.46 3.29
CA ASP A 22 20.04 28.61 2.10
C ASP A 22 20.28 27.13 2.44
N ILE A 23 21.02 26.85 3.50
CA ILE A 23 21.22 25.47 4.00
C ILE A 23 19.93 24.93 4.61
N GLU A 24 19.21 25.72 5.41
CA GLU A 24 17.94 25.30 6.02
C GLU A 24 16.86 25.00 4.97
N THR A 25 16.72 25.85 3.96
CA THR A 25 15.78 25.64 2.85
C THR A 25 16.14 24.41 2.02
N ARG A 26 17.43 24.19 1.74
CA ARG A 26 17.89 22.96 1.06
C ARG A 26 17.62 21.70 1.88
N ASN A 27 17.88 21.74 3.19
CA ASN A 27 17.61 20.60 4.08
C ASN A 27 16.10 20.31 4.17
N ARG A 28 15.26 21.34 4.21
CA ARG A 28 13.80 21.21 4.16
C ARG A 28 13.35 20.58 2.85
N ALA A 29 13.82 21.08 1.71
CA ALA A 29 13.49 20.53 0.38
C ALA A 29 13.94 19.07 0.24
N GLN A 30 15.11 18.72 0.78
CA GLN A 30 15.59 17.34 0.78
C GLN A 30 14.71 16.43 1.66
N ALA A 31 14.32 16.89 2.85
CA ALA A 31 13.41 16.14 3.72
C ALA A 31 12.03 15.93 3.07
N GLU A 32 11.49 16.97 2.42
CA GLU A 32 10.24 16.87 1.65
C GLU A 32 10.34 15.89 0.48
N ALA A 33 11.46 15.89 -0.25
CA ALA A 33 11.69 14.94 -1.34
C ALA A 33 11.75 13.50 -0.85
N ILE A 34 12.45 13.25 0.27
CA ILE A 34 12.52 11.93 0.91
C ILE A 34 11.11 11.48 1.36
N HIS A 35 10.37 12.36 2.02
CA HIS A 35 9.01 12.05 2.47
C HIS A 35 8.09 11.70 1.29
N LYS A 36 8.15 12.48 0.20
CA LYS A 36 7.38 12.19 -1.03
C LYS A 36 7.75 10.84 -1.64
N ALA A 37 9.05 10.52 -1.71
CA ALA A 37 9.51 9.23 -2.22
C ALA A 37 9.01 8.06 -1.36
N GLN A 38 9.05 8.20 -0.04
CA GLN A 38 8.51 7.18 0.89
C GLN A 38 7.00 7.01 0.73
N CYS A 39 6.24 8.10 0.59
CA CYS A 39 4.80 8.03 0.32
C CYS A 39 4.48 7.33 -1.01
N LEU A 40 5.27 7.58 -2.04
CA LEU A 40 5.08 6.94 -3.35
C LEU A 40 5.28 5.44 -3.27
N VAL A 41 6.36 4.98 -2.63
CA VAL A 41 6.63 3.54 -2.44
C VAL A 41 5.48 2.87 -1.69
N LEU A 42 5.00 3.49 -0.61
CA LEU A 42 3.86 2.96 0.15
C LEU A 42 2.57 2.88 -0.70
N TYR A 43 2.38 3.84 -1.61
CA TYR A 43 1.23 3.83 -2.52
C TYR A 43 1.35 2.71 -3.56
N GLU A 44 2.53 2.54 -4.16
CA GLU A 44 2.80 1.48 -5.14
C GLU A 44 2.65 0.09 -4.52
N ASP A 45 3.19 -0.12 -3.32
CA ASP A 45 3.04 -1.36 -2.56
C ASP A 45 1.56 -1.66 -2.28
N LEU A 46 0.80 -0.68 -1.80
CA LEU A 46 -0.61 -0.84 -1.51
C LEU A 46 -1.46 -1.10 -2.77
N ALA A 47 -1.13 -0.44 -3.89
CA ALA A 47 -1.78 -0.68 -5.17
C ALA A 47 -1.48 -2.09 -5.70
N SER A 48 -0.26 -2.58 -5.52
CA SER A 48 0.13 -3.96 -5.83
C SER A 48 -0.65 -4.98 -4.98
N ASP A 49 -0.76 -4.73 -3.68
CA ASP A 49 -1.51 -5.57 -2.75
C ASP A 49 -3.01 -5.61 -3.09
N LEU A 50 -3.60 -4.48 -3.46
CA LEU A 50 -4.99 -4.40 -3.90
C LEU A 50 -5.23 -5.24 -5.16
N ARG A 51 -4.35 -5.11 -6.15
CA ARG A 51 -4.43 -5.89 -7.40
C ARG A 51 -4.33 -7.39 -7.11
N SER A 52 -3.35 -7.79 -6.30
CA SER A 52 -3.15 -9.18 -5.89
C SER A 52 -4.38 -9.73 -5.13
N GLY A 53 -4.98 -8.91 -4.26
CA GLY A 53 -6.21 -9.28 -3.55
C GLY A 53 -7.41 -9.45 -4.48
N LEU A 54 -7.55 -8.62 -5.52
CA LEU A 54 -8.60 -8.75 -6.53
C LEU A 54 -8.44 -10.04 -7.35
N GLU A 55 -7.21 -10.36 -7.74
CA GLU A 55 -6.89 -11.61 -8.44
C GLU A 55 -7.20 -12.83 -7.56
N ALA A 56 -6.84 -12.78 -6.28
CA ALA A 56 -7.16 -13.83 -5.31
C ALA A 56 -8.67 -14.04 -5.14
N VAL A 57 -9.44 -12.95 -5.02
CA VAL A 57 -10.91 -13.00 -4.96
C VAL A 57 -11.51 -13.61 -6.23
N ALA A 58 -11.03 -13.21 -7.41
CA ALA A 58 -11.52 -13.77 -8.67
C ALA A 58 -11.23 -15.27 -8.77
N SER A 59 -10.05 -15.72 -8.34
CA SER A 59 -9.70 -17.15 -8.29
C SER A 59 -10.58 -17.92 -7.31
N LEU A 60 -10.75 -17.41 -6.09
CA LEU A 60 -11.55 -18.04 -5.04
C LEU A 60 -13.04 -18.13 -5.43
N ASP A 61 -13.60 -17.08 -6.03
CA ASP A 61 -14.97 -17.09 -6.51
C ASP A 61 -15.15 -18.12 -7.65
N GLY A 62 -14.20 -18.17 -8.59
CA GLY A 62 -14.21 -19.17 -9.66
C GLY A 62 -14.17 -20.61 -9.14
N GLU A 63 -13.28 -20.89 -8.17
CA GLU A 63 -13.20 -22.20 -7.51
C GLU A 63 -14.48 -22.54 -6.74
N LEU A 64 -15.06 -21.56 -6.04
CA LEU A 64 -16.30 -21.72 -5.28
C LEU A 64 -17.47 -22.06 -6.21
N GLN A 65 -17.63 -21.33 -7.32
CA GLN A 65 -18.66 -21.59 -8.32
C GLN A 65 -18.49 -22.97 -8.96
N HIS A 66 -17.25 -23.35 -9.28
CA HIS A 66 -16.97 -24.67 -9.84
C HIS A 66 -17.34 -25.78 -8.85
N LEU A 67 -16.97 -25.64 -7.57
CA LEU A 67 -17.31 -26.63 -6.55
C LEU A 67 -18.82 -26.68 -6.26
N LEU A 68 -19.51 -25.54 -6.29
CA LEU A 68 -20.98 -25.48 -6.19
C LEU A 68 -21.64 -26.31 -7.28
N ALA A 69 -21.21 -26.16 -8.54
CA ALA A 69 -21.74 -26.95 -9.66
C ALA A 69 -21.52 -28.45 -9.42
N GLN A 70 -20.33 -28.86 -8.99
CA GLN A 70 -20.05 -30.27 -8.67
C GLN A 70 -20.93 -30.81 -7.53
N VAL A 71 -21.17 -30.01 -6.48
CA VAL A 71 -22.05 -30.40 -5.37
C VAL A 71 -23.50 -30.53 -5.86
N THR A 72 -23.97 -29.59 -6.67
CA THR A 72 -25.32 -29.63 -7.26
C THR A 72 -25.50 -30.89 -8.11
N ASP A 73 -24.52 -31.25 -8.93
CA ASP A 73 -24.57 -32.49 -9.74
C ASP A 73 -24.55 -33.75 -8.86
N ALA A 74 -23.70 -33.77 -7.82
CA ALA A 74 -23.58 -34.90 -6.91
C ALA A 74 -24.84 -35.15 -6.08
N VAL A 75 -25.57 -34.10 -5.72
CA VAL A 75 -26.81 -34.17 -4.92
C VAL A 75 -28.05 -34.33 -5.81
N GLY A 76 -28.09 -33.67 -6.97
CA GLY A 76 -29.23 -33.68 -7.88
C GLY A 76 -29.40 -34.98 -8.68
N GLY A 77 -28.33 -35.76 -8.86
CA GLY A 77 -28.33 -36.96 -9.69
C GLY A 77 -28.78 -38.27 -9.00
N SER A 78 -28.99 -38.31 -7.69
CA SER A 78 -29.26 -39.57 -6.96
C SER A 78 -30.24 -39.40 -5.80
N SER A 79 -31.20 -40.32 -5.67
CA SER A 79 -32.12 -40.39 -4.52
C SER A 79 -31.43 -40.82 -3.21
N ALA A 80 -30.25 -41.44 -3.33
CA ALA A 80 -29.39 -41.82 -2.22
C ALA A 80 -28.00 -41.20 -2.43
N VAL A 81 -27.73 -40.11 -1.71
CA VAL A 81 -26.45 -39.40 -1.76
C VAL A 81 -25.51 -40.03 -0.73
N ALA A 82 -24.35 -40.53 -1.20
CA ALA A 82 -23.34 -41.09 -0.32
C ALA A 82 -22.71 -39.98 0.54
N LYS A 83 -22.90 -40.07 1.85
CA LYS A 83 -22.38 -39.11 2.84
C LYS A 83 -20.87 -38.90 2.71
N ASP A 84 -20.13 -39.99 2.53
CA ASP A 84 -18.66 -39.97 2.39
C ASP A 84 -18.17 -39.21 1.15
N ARG A 85 -19.04 -39.03 0.15
CA ARG A 85 -18.74 -38.26 -1.06
C ARG A 85 -19.08 -36.78 -0.90
N VAL A 86 -20.18 -36.48 -0.22
CA VAL A 86 -20.77 -35.13 -0.23
C VAL A 86 -20.34 -34.27 0.96
N PHE A 87 -20.10 -34.86 2.14
CA PHE A 87 -19.59 -34.08 3.28
C PHE A 87 -18.23 -33.42 3.02
N PRO A 88 -17.23 -34.11 2.45
CA PRO A 88 -15.95 -33.46 2.13
C PRO A 88 -16.09 -32.31 1.14
N MET A 89 -17.06 -32.38 0.22
CA MET A 89 -17.32 -31.30 -0.73
C MET A 89 -17.93 -30.08 -0.03
N PHE A 90 -18.86 -30.28 0.90
CA PHE A 90 -19.42 -29.20 1.72
C PHE A 90 -18.38 -28.59 2.66
N ASP A 91 -17.49 -29.39 3.26
CA ASP A 91 -16.41 -28.88 4.10
C ASP A 91 -15.46 -27.99 3.27
N ARG A 92 -15.06 -28.45 2.09
CA ARG A 92 -14.23 -27.67 1.17
C ARG A 92 -14.95 -26.41 0.68
N LEU A 93 -16.26 -26.49 0.41
CA LEU A 93 -17.08 -25.35 0.03
C LEU A 93 -17.14 -24.30 1.14
N GLY A 94 -17.33 -24.73 2.38
CA GLY A 94 -17.30 -23.86 3.56
C GLY A 94 -15.94 -23.18 3.74
N ALA A 95 -14.84 -23.92 3.59
CA ALA A 95 -13.49 -23.37 3.66
C ALA A 95 -13.22 -22.34 2.56
N LEU A 96 -13.59 -22.62 1.31
CA LEU A 96 -13.46 -21.66 0.20
C LEU A 96 -14.29 -20.40 0.43
N HIS A 97 -15.52 -20.55 0.93
CA HIS A 97 -16.38 -19.41 1.23
C HIS A 97 -15.80 -18.54 2.35
N GLN A 98 -15.25 -19.16 3.40
CA GLN A 98 -14.58 -18.42 4.49
C GLN A 98 -13.36 -17.66 3.97
N ALA A 99 -12.50 -18.31 3.19
CA ALA A 99 -11.32 -17.67 2.59
C ALA A 99 -11.71 -16.48 1.69
N LEU A 100 -12.75 -16.65 0.86
CA LEU A 100 -13.27 -15.57 0.00
C LEU A 100 -13.77 -14.39 0.85
N MET A 101 -14.53 -14.65 1.91
CA MET A 101 -15.03 -13.61 2.80
C MET A 101 -13.92 -12.88 3.56
N GLU A 102 -12.85 -13.59 3.94
CA GLU A 102 -11.68 -13.00 4.56
C GLU A 102 -10.95 -12.06 3.61
N GLU A 103 -10.73 -12.47 2.35
CA GLU A 103 -10.07 -11.59 1.38
C GLU A 103 -10.93 -10.39 0.97
N LEU A 104 -12.24 -10.56 0.83
CA LEU A 104 -13.14 -9.42 0.59
C LEU A 104 -13.08 -8.39 1.72
N ARG A 105 -13.02 -8.84 2.98
CA ARG A 105 -12.85 -7.94 4.13
C ARG A 105 -11.51 -7.22 4.07
N LEU A 106 -10.44 -7.93 3.73
CA LEU A 106 -9.10 -7.35 3.66
C LEU A 106 -8.98 -6.34 2.52
N LEU A 107 -9.60 -6.60 1.36
CA LEU A 107 -9.70 -5.64 0.25
C LEU A 107 -10.40 -4.34 0.69
N VAL A 108 -11.49 -4.42 1.45
CA VAL A 108 -12.17 -3.21 1.96
C VAL A 108 -11.24 -2.39 2.86
N VAL A 109 -10.44 -3.04 3.71
CA VAL A 109 -9.46 -2.36 4.55
C VAL A 109 -8.37 -1.72 3.70
N ARG A 110 -7.79 -2.45 2.75
CA ARG A 110 -6.76 -1.93 1.83
C ARG A 110 -7.26 -0.74 1.01
N GLN A 111 -8.50 -0.79 0.53
CA GLN A 111 -9.11 0.31 -0.22
C GLN A 111 -9.22 1.57 0.65
N ARG A 112 -9.70 1.44 1.90
CA ARG A 112 -9.79 2.57 2.82
C ARG A 112 -8.42 3.17 3.14
N LEU A 113 -7.42 2.34 3.34
CA LEU A 113 -6.04 2.80 3.53
C LEU A 113 -5.52 3.56 2.30
N ALA A 114 -5.87 3.12 1.09
CA ALA A 114 -5.49 3.79 -0.14
C ALA A 114 -6.17 5.17 -0.27
N ASP A 115 -7.45 5.25 0.08
CA ASP A 115 -8.22 6.50 0.09
C ASP A 115 -7.64 7.48 1.13
N ASP A 116 -7.33 6.99 2.34
CA ASP A 116 -6.71 7.79 3.41
C ASP A 116 -5.32 8.29 2.99
N LEU A 117 -4.48 7.45 2.38
CA LEU A 117 -3.15 7.82 1.89
C LEU A 117 -3.22 8.86 0.76
N ALA A 118 -4.21 8.74 -0.14
CA ALA A 118 -4.47 9.72 -1.19
C ALA A 118 -4.88 11.09 -0.60
N SER A 119 -5.66 11.09 0.49
CA SER A 119 -6.07 12.31 1.19
C SER A 119 -4.89 13.02 1.89
N LEU A 120 -4.01 12.25 2.55
CA LEU A 120 -2.85 12.75 3.28
C LEU A 120 -1.78 13.34 2.34
N THR A 121 -1.66 12.78 1.15
CA THR A 121 -0.79 13.28 0.09
C THR A 121 -1.43 14.43 -0.69
N GLY A 122 -2.52 15.04 -0.22
CA GLY A 122 -3.09 16.26 -0.79
C GLY A 122 -3.50 16.15 -2.27
N GLY A 123 -3.84 14.94 -2.73
CA GLY A 123 -4.22 14.71 -4.13
C GLY A 123 -3.06 14.79 -5.13
N TYR A 124 -1.78 14.78 -4.70
CA TYR A 124 -0.65 14.67 -5.64
C TYR A 124 -0.70 13.37 -6.47
N VAL A 125 -1.36 12.33 -5.95
CA VAL A 125 -1.55 11.03 -6.62
C VAL A 125 -2.54 11.12 -7.79
N THR A 126 -3.43 12.13 -7.82
CA THR A 126 -4.35 12.35 -8.95
C THR A 126 -3.59 12.63 -10.27
N LEU A 127 -2.31 13.03 -10.21
CA LEU A 127 -1.46 13.19 -11.40
C LEU A 127 -0.87 11.87 -11.92
N LEU A 128 -0.75 10.83 -11.11
CA LEU A 128 -0.23 9.52 -11.55
C LEU A 128 -1.31 8.63 -12.17
N GLN A 129 -2.59 8.90 -11.93
CA GLN A 129 -3.69 8.24 -12.63
C GLN A 129 -3.82 8.62 -14.12
N VAL A 130 -3.01 9.57 -14.62
CA VAL A 130 -2.98 9.97 -16.05
C VAL A 130 -1.94 9.18 -16.86
N ILE A 131 -1.04 8.42 -16.24
CA ILE A 131 0.08 7.76 -16.94
C ILE A 131 -0.19 6.29 -17.30
N GLU A 132 -1.25 5.67 -16.77
CA GLU A 132 -1.64 4.29 -17.14
C GLU A 132 -3.10 4.23 -17.65
N CYS A 133 -3.31 4.80 -18.84
CA CYS A 133 -4.33 4.35 -19.79
C CYS A 133 -3.66 3.50 -20.88
#